data_AF-A0A976DSF7-F1
#
_entry.id   AF-A0A976DSF7-F1
#
_cell.length_a   1.000
_cell.length_b   1.000
_cell.length_c   1.000
_cell.angle_alpha   90.00
_cell.angle_beta   90.00
_cell.angle_gamma   90.00
#
_symmetry.space_group_name_H-M   'P 1'
#
loop_
_entity.id
_entity.type
_entity.pdbx_description
1 polymer ?
#
loop_
_entity_poly.entity_id
_entity_poly.type
_entity_poly.pdbx_seq_one_letter_code
_entity_poly.pdbx_strand_id
1 'polypeptide(L)'
;MSHPSSKQSLAEVHSSVSVPESTHFWRNMRAYVGPGLMVAVGYMDPGNWATDIAGGARFGYALLSVILFSSLFAMLLQHLALKLGIATGMDLAQACRAYFSKPVAFGLWVLAEIAIAACDLAEVIGSAIALNLLFHIPLEVGVVITTIDVLLILYFQKKGFRFIELIVGGMVGIILLCFIYEVIVSQPDWFGVVGGLVPRPQIITNPSMLYVGIGILGATVMPHNLYLHSSIVQTRNYPRTEAGKQSAIKYATIDSTVSLGLAFFINASILILSAAAFHFTGNRQVADITDAHRLLDALLGADFASILFAVALLAAGQSATITGTLAGQIVMEGFLDLKIKPWLRQLITRLIAIVPALFVAIKYGQHGSSELLVLSQVVLSFQLSFAVLPLIWFTSKRDWMGRFTNSPLLQVLSWVVGLLIAFLNIWSCFKV
;
A
#
# COMPACT_ATOMS: atom_id res chain seq x y z
N MET A 1 -23.85 5.04 -25.61
CA MET A 1 -23.00 3.91 -25.17
C MET A 1 -23.67 3.29 -23.95
N SER A 2 -24.09 2.04 -24.04
CA SER A 2 -24.72 1.29 -22.95
C SER A 2 -23.77 1.21 -21.75
N HIS A 3 -24.22 1.65 -20.57
CA HIS A 3 -23.50 1.44 -19.30
C HIS A 3 -23.11 -0.05 -19.16
N PRO A 4 -21.83 -0.43 -19.20
CA PRO A 4 -21.46 -1.84 -19.11
C PRO A 4 -21.38 -2.28 -17.64
N SER A 5 -22.07 -3.38 -17.32
CA SER A 5 -22.24 -4.03 -16.01
C SER A 5 -23.30 -3.44 -15.08
N SER A 6 -24.40 -4.19 -14.88
CA SER A 6 -25.44 -3.95 -13.86
C SER A 6 -25.02 -4.37 -12.44
N LYS A 7 -23.79 -4.90 -12.28
CA LYS A 7 -23.32 -5.45 -11.00
C LYS A 7 -22.49 -4.43 -10.24
N GLN A 8 -22.94 -4.09 -9.05
CA GLN A 8 -22.25 -3.21 -8.11
C GLN A 8 -20.94 -3.85 -7.64
N SER A 9 -19.87 -3.06 -7.59
CA SER A 9 -18.60 -3.45 -6.96
C SER A 9 -18.83 -3.69 -5.46
N LEU A 10 -18.20 -4.75 -4.91
CA LEU A 10 -18.38 -5.19 -3.52
C LEU A 10 -19.85 -5.29 -3.13
N ALA A 11 -20.65 -6.04 -3.89
CA ALA A 11 -22.11 -6.13 -3.71
C ALA A 11 -22.56 -6.49 -2.28
N GLU A 12 -21.72 -7.14 -1.49
CA GLU A 12 -21.99 -7.51 -0.09
C GLU A 12 -21.96 -6.32 0.88
N VAL A 13 -21.22 -5.25 0.55
CA VAL A 13 -21.02 -4.06 1.41
C VAL A 13 -21.27 -2.74 0.67
N HIS A 14 -21.79 -2.79 -0.56
CA HIS A 14 -22.10 -1.60 -1.33
C HIS A 14 -23.14 -0.74 -0.62
N SER A 15 -22.81 0.54 -0.38
CA SER A 15 -23.68 1.49 0.34
C SER A 15 -24.16 0.97 1.72
N SER A 16 -23.34 0.18 2.42
CA SER A 16 -23.67 -0.38 3.73
C SER A 16 -23.55 0.64 4.87
N VAL A 17 -22.77 1.71 4.72
CA VAL A 17 -22.53 2.71 5.78
C VAL A 17 -23.38 3.95 5.51
N SER A 18 -24.35 4.20 6.39
CA SER A 18 -25.21 5.40 6.31
C SER A 18 -24.41 6.67 6.56
N VAL A 19 -24.47 7.62 5.63
CA VAL A 19 -23.88 8.95 5.81
C VAL A 19 -24.96 9.90 6.35
N PRO A 20 -24.72 10.62 7.45
CA PRO A 20 -25.66 11.61 7.95
C PRO A 20 -25.75 12.81 7.00
N GLU A 21 -26.96 13.26 6.69
CA GLU A 21 -27.20 14.52 5.98
C GLU A 21 -27.19 15.72 6.95
N SER A 22 -26.09 15.88 7.70
CA SER A 22 -25.95 16.98 8.66
C SER A 22 -25.23 18.18 8.03
N THR A 23 -25.55 19.39 8.48
CA THR A 23 -24.78 20.60 8.18
C THR A 23 -23.42 20.64 8.91
N HIS A 24 -23.22 19.78 9.93
CA HIS A 24 -21.99 19.75 10.72
C HIS A 24 -20.89 18.91 10.06
N PHE A 25 -19.82 19.59 9.63
CA PHE A 25 -18.66 19.00 8.96
C PHE A 25 -18.09 17.77 9.67
N TRP A 26 -17.85 17.85 10.99
CA TRP A 26 -17.23 16.76 11.77
C TRP A 26 -18.14 15.54 11.93
N ARG A 27 -19.46 15.73 11.96
CA ARG A 27 -20.42 14.62 12.04
C ARG A 27 -20.43 13.82 10.74
N ASN A 28 -20.38 14.51 9.61
CA ASN A 28 -20.26 13.87 8.29
C ASN A 28 -18.89 13.20 8.15
N MET A 29 -17.81 13.89 8.53
CA MET A 29 -16.45 13.36 8.44
C MET A 29 -16.32 12.02 9.17
N ARG A 30 -16.86 11.88 10.38
CA ARG A 30 -16.84 10.59 11.13
C ARG A 30 -17.43 9.42 10.36
N ALA A 31 -18.44 9.65 9.52
CA ALA A 31 -19.01 8.61 8.67
C ALA A 31 -18.10 8.27 7.48
N TYR A 32 -17.37 9.24 6.95
CA TYR A 32 -16.44 9.04 5.82
C TYR A 32 -15.07 8.53 6.24
N VAL A 33 -14.65 8.67 7.50
CA VAL A 33 -13.38 8.10 7.99
C VAL A 33 -13.42 6.58 7.91
N GLY A 34 -12.39 5.98 7.32
CA GLY A 34 -12.22 4.52 7.23
C GLY A 34 -11.61 4.04 5.90
N PRO A 35 -12.23 4.35 4.74
CA PRO A 35 -11.74 3.97 3.42
C PRO A 35 -10.29 4.40 3.16
N GLY A 36 -9.93 5.64 3.53
CA GLY A 36 -8.59 6.18 3.40
C GLY A 36 -7.59 5.46 4.31
N LEU A 37 -8.00 5.07 5.51
CA LEU A 37 -7.15 4.33 6.46
C LEU A 37 -6.89 2.90 5.98
N MET A 38 -7.93 2.23 5.49
CA MET A 38 -7.83 0.91 4.84
C MET A 38 -6.86 0.96 3.65
N VAL A 39 -6.88 2.03 2.87
CA VAL A 39 -5.92 2.20 1.76
C VAL A 39 -4.53 2.49 2.29
N ALA A 40 -4.38 3.42 3.24
CA ALA A 40 -3.09 3.84 3.78
C ALA A 40 -2.31 2.72 4.47
N VAL A 41 -2.99 1.71 5.00
CA VAL A 41 -2.36 0.52 5.59
C VAL A 41 -1.49 -0.24 4.60
N GLY A 42 -1.92 -0.37 3.34
CA GLY A 42 -1.07 -1.02 2.34
C GLY A 42 0.23 -0.24 2.09
N TYR A 43 0.28 1.05 2.43
CA TYR A 43 1.47 1.88 2.33
C TYR A 43 2.40 1.77 3.56
N MET A 44 2.05 0.90 4.52
CA MET A 44 2.80 0.66 5.76
C MET A 44 3.21 -0.82 5.88
N ASP A 45 3.16 -1.58 4.77
CA ASP A 45 3.42 -3.01 4.76
C ASP A 45 4.93 -3.33 4.93
N PRO A 46 5.29 -4.59 5.25
CA PRO A 46 6.69 -4.99 5.38
C PRO A 46 7.53 -4.76 4.11
N GLY A 47 6.88 -4.73 2.93
CA GLY A 47 7.48 -4.36 1.65
C GLY A 47 8.17 -2.99 1.70
N ASN A 48 7.41 -1.98 2.13
CA ASN A 48 7.89 -0.60 2.26
C ASN A 48 9.03 -0.49 3.28
N TRP A 49 8.91 -1.22 4.39
CA TRP A 49 9.90 -1.16 5.47
C TRP A 49 11.27 -1.63 4.99
N ALA A 50 11.35 -2.71 4.21
CA ALA A 50 12.62 -3.18 3.69
C ALA A 50 13.31 -2.13 2.80
N THR A 51 12.54 -1.47 1.92
CA THR A 51 13.11 -0.43 1.05
C THR A 51 13.52 0.83 1.81
N ASP A 52 12.77 1.22 2.84
CA ASP A 52 13.06 2.40 3.67
C ASP A 52 14.25 2.15 4.61
N ILE A 53 14.34 0.96 5.19
CA ILE A 53 15.50 0.53 5.99
C ILE A 53 16.75 0.50 5.11
N ALA A 54 16.70 -0.17 3.95
CA ALA A 54 17.84 -0.21 3.04
C ALA A 54 18.24 1.19 2.56
N GLY A 55 17.28 2.08 2.32
CA GLY A 55 17.50 3.46 1.94
C GLY A 55 18.21 4.27 3.04
N GLY A 56 17.70 4.21 4.27
CA GLY A 56 18.28 4.89 5.42
C GLY A 56 19.68 4.40 5.76
N ALA A 57 19.91 3.10 5.76
CA ALA A 57 21.20 2.52 6.12
C ALA A 57 22.30 2.89 5.13
N ARG A 58 21.99 2.87 3.83
CA ARG A 58 22.98 3.10 2.77
C ARG A 58 23.19 4.58 2.46
N PHE A 59 22.14 5.38 2.52
CA PHE A 59 22.15 6.75 2.00
C PHE A 59 21.77 7.83 3.02
N GLY A 60 21.58 7.44 4.29
CA GLY A 60 21.17 8.35 5.35
C GLY A 60 19.83 9.01 5.01
N TYR A 61 19.71 10.31 5.29
CA TYR A 61 18.48 11.08 5.05
C TYR A 61 18.22 11.45 3.60
N ALA A 62 19.10 11.11 2.64
CA ALA A 62 19.01 11.60 1.27
C ALA A 62 17.76 11.12 0.51
N LEU A 63 17.21 9.95 0.87
CA LEU A 63 16.03 9.38 0.21
C LEU A 63 14.70 9.82 0.85
N LEU A 64 14.71 10.65 1.90
CA LEU A 64 13.49 11.23 2.48
C LEU A 64 12.68 12.04 1.45
N SER A 65 13.35 12.77 0.56
CA SER A 65 12.68 13.46 -0.54
C SER A 65 11.94 12.49 -1.46
N VAL A 66 12.48 11.28 -1.68
CA VAL A 66 11.84 10.27 -2.54
C VAL A 66 10.58 9.72 -1.86
N ILE A 67 10.62 9.45 -0.55
CA ILE A 67 9.43 9.06 0.23
C ILE A 67 8.36 10.15 0.15
N LEU A 68 8.75 11.42 0.29
CA LEU A 68 7.84 12.56 0.20
C LEU A 68 7.15 12.64 -1.16
N PHE A 69 7.91 12.66 -2.26
CA PHE A 69 7.34 12.72 -3.60
C PHE A 69 6.49 11.49 -3.94
N SER A 70 6.94 10.30 -3.54
CA SER A 70 6.17 9.07 -3.74
C SER A 70 4.84 9.11 -2.99
N SER A 71 4.82 9.66 -1.78
CA SER A 71 3.60 9.87 -0.99
C SER A 71 2.68 10.90 -1.63
N LEU A 72 3.21 11.98 -2.19
CA LEU A 72 2.43 12.96 -2.94
C LEU A 72 1.83 12.36 -4.23
N PHE A 73 2.59 11.52 -4.94
CA PHE A 73 2.09 10.79 -6.10
C PHE A 73 0.99 9.81 -5.70
N ALA A 74 1.16 9.10 -4.58
CA ALA A 74 0.13 8.24 -4.02
C ALA A 74 -1.15 9.01 -3.70
N MET A 75 -1.07 10.14 -2.99
CA MET A 75 -2.24 10.98 -2.67
C MET A 75 -2.97 11.45 -3.93
N LEU A 76 -2.21 11.87 -4.95
CA LEU A 76 -2.76 12.27 -6.24
C LEU A 76 -3.51 11.12 -6.93
N LEU A 77 -2.85 9.96 -7.08
CA LEU A 77 -3.43 8.80 -7.76
C LEU A 77 -4.61 8.21 -6.99
N GLN A 78 -4.54 8.21 -5.66
CA GLN A 78 -5.63 7.77 -4.80
C GLN A 78 -6.82 8.73 -4.87
N HIS A 79 -6.58 10.04 -4.98
CA HIS A 79 -7.64 11.00 -5.28
C HIS A 79 -8.31 10.73 -6.63
N LEU A 80 -7.56 10.33 -7.67
CA LEU A 80 -8.16 9.93 -8.94
C LEU A 80 -8.99 8.65 -8.81
N ALA A 81 -8.49 7.64 -8.10
CA ALA A 81 -9.16 6.35 -7.90
C ALA A 81 -10.50 6.51 -7.15
N LEU A 82 -10.51 7.22 -6.03
CA LEU A 82 -11.75 7.49 -5.28
C LEU A 82 -12.74 8.30 -6.13
N LYS A 83 -12.23 9.25 -6.92
CA LYS A 83 -13.06 10.13 -7.74
C LYS A 83 -13.71 9.36 -8.89
N LEU A 84 -12.98 8.43 -9.51
CA LEU A 84 -13.52 7.50 -10.50
C LEU A 84 -14.68 6.69 -9.89
N GLY A 85 -14.44 6.07 -8.74
CA GLY A 85 -15.45 5.26 -8.03
C GLY A 85 -16.72 6.04 -7.68
N ILE A 86 -16.57 7.27 -7.16
CA ILE A 86 -17.71 8.10 -6.74
C ILE A 86 -18.48 8.67 -7.94
N ALA A 87 -17.78 9.11 -8.97
CA ALA A 87 -18.38 9.76 -10.14
C ALA A 87 -19.12 8.76 -11.03
N THR A 88 -18.45 7.65 -11.37
CA THR A 88 -18.94 6.65 -12.33
C THR A 88 -19.79 5.56 -11.67
N GLY A 89 -19.59 5.29 -10.37
CA GLY A 89 -20.19 4.13 -9.70
C GLY A 89 -19.57 2.79 -10.09
N MET A 90 -18.44 2.82 -10.80
CA MET A 90 -17.68 1.64 -11.20
C MET A 90 -16.31 1.67 -10.53
N ASP A 91 -15.78 0.51 -10.16
CA ASP A 91 -14.37 0.41 -9.78
C ASP A 91 -13.46 0.45 -11.02
N LEU A 92 -12.16 0.64 -10.79
CA LEU A 92 -11.17 0.74 -11.88
C LEU A 92 -11.10 -0.54 -12.74
N ALA A 93 -11.27 -1.73 -12.14
CA ALA A 93 -11.22 -2.99 -12.88
C ALA A 93 -12.45 -3.14 -13.79
N GLN A 94 -13.63 -2.79 -13.29
CA GLN A 94 -14.87 -2.72 -14.07
C GLN A 94 -14.75 -1.71 -15.21
N ALA A 95 -14.18 -0.52 -14.96
CA ALA A 95 -13.95 0.48 -16.00
C ALA A 95 -12.99 -0.03 -17.09
N CYS A 96 -11.91 -0.70 -16.70
CA CYS A 96 -10.99 -1.34 -17.64
C CYS A 96 -11.67 -2.42 -18.48
N ARG A 97 -12.42 -3.34 -17.85
CA ARG A 97 -13.17 -4.40 -18.55
C ARG A 97 -14.21 -3.83 -19.52
N ALA A 98 -14.87 -2.74 -19.14
CA ALA A 98 -15.90 -2.08 -19.93
C ALA A 98 -15.35 -1.38 -21.17
N TYR A 99 -14.11 -0.87 -21.11
CA TYR A 99 -13.50 -0.11 -22.21
C TYR A 99 -12.59 -0.94 -23.11
N PHE A 100 -11.78 -1.83 -22.54
CA PHE A 100 -10.80 -2.61 -23.30
C PHE A 100 -11.39 -3.90 -23.87
N SER A 101 -10.77 -4.45 -24.91
CA SER A 101 -11.14 -5.75 -25.47
C SER A 101 -10.87 -6.88 -24.46
N LYS A 102 -11.61 -7.98 -24.56
CA LYS A 102 -11.47 -9.13 -23.63
C LYS A 102 -10.02 -9.62 -23.46
N PRO A 103 -9.18 -9.73 -24.51
CA PRO A 103 -7.78 -10.14 -24.34
C PRO A 103 -6.95 -9.15 -23.51
N VAL A 104 -7.14 -7.85 -23.72
CA VAL A 104 -6.41 -6.80 -22.98
C VAL A 104 -6.86 -6.78 -21.52
N ALA A 105 -8.17 -6.84 -21.27
CA ALA A 105 -8.72 -6.93 -19.92
C ALA A 105 -8.23 -8.18 -19.17
N PHE A 106 -8.12 -9.31 -19.87
CA PHE A 106 -7.54 -10.53 -19.29
C PHE A 106 -6.04 -10.39 -18.98
N GLY A 107 -5.26 -9.76 -19.87
CA GLY A 107 -3.85 -9.46 -19.60
C GLY A 107 -3.65 -8.55 -18.38
N LEU A 108 -4.46 -7.50 -18.26
CA LEU A 108 -4.44 -6.61 -17.09
C LEU A 108 -4.81 -7.35 -15.80
N TRP A 109 -5.76 -8.29 -15.86
CA TRP A 109 -6.11 -9.14 -14.74
C TRP A 109 -4.96 -10.04 -14.31
N VAL A 110 -4.30 -10.73 -15.25
CA VAL A 110 -3.14 -11.59 -14.93
C VAL A 110 -2.05 -10.80 -14.23
N LEU A 111 -1.71 -9.62 -14.76
CA LEU A 111 -0.67 -8.78 -14.14
C LEU A 111 -1.10 -8.27 -12.76
N ALA A 112 -2.39 -7.97 -12.57
CA ALA A 112 -2.91 -7.53 -11.26
C ALA A 112 -2.86 -8.66 -10.22
N GLU A 113 -3.24 -9.89 -10.59
CA GLU A 113 -3.13 -11.05 -9.70
C GLU A 113 -1.67 -11.37 -9.35
N ILE A 114 -0.75 -11.26 -10.31
CA ILE A 114 0.68 -11.44 -10.03
C ILE A 114 1.16 -10.39 -9.00
N ALA A 115 0.76 -9.13 -9.15
CA ALA A 115 1.13 -8.08 -8.20
C ALA A 115 0.50 -8.30 -6.81
N ILE A 116 -0.73 -8.80 -6.74
CA ILE A 116 -1.38 -9.16 -5.46
C ILE A 116 -0.65 -10.34 -4.81
N ALA A 117 -0.29 -11.37 -5.57
CA ALA A 117 0.47 -12.51 -5.05
C ALA A 117 1.87 -12.11 -4.56
N ALA A 118 2.53 -11.17 -5.26
CA ALA A 118 3.80 -10.60 -4.82
C ALA A 118 3.65 -9.76 -3.53
N CYS A 119 2.55 -9.04 -3.37
CA CYS A 119 2.23 -8.35 -2.11
C CYS A 119 2.02 -9.34 -0.97
N ASP A 120 1.19 -10.35 -1.20
CA ASP A 120 0.87 -11.41 -0.23
C ASP A 120 2.14 -12.16 0.22
N LEU A 121 3.09 -12.36 -0.69
CA LEU A 121 4.43 -12.90 -0.39
C LEU A 121 5.22 -12.00 0.58
N ALA A 122 5.25 -10.69 0.36
CA ALA A 122 5.93 -9.74 1.25
C ALA A 122 5.31 -9.76 2.66
N GLU A 123 3.98 -9.87 2.75
CA GLU A 123 3.24 -9.94 4.00
C GLU A 123 3.52 -11.22 4.79
N VAL A 124 3.56 -12.36 4.09
CA VAL A 124 3.87 -13.68 4.67
C VAL A 124 5.29 -13.68 5.23
N ILE A 125 6.25 -13.18 4.45
CA ILE A 125 7.65 -13.11 4.88
C ILE A 125 7.80 -12.14 6.05
N GLY A 126 7.22 -10.94 5.96
CA GLY A 126 7.28 -9.94 7.04
C GLY A 126 6.65 -10.44 8.34
N SER A 127 5.49 -11.11 8.26
CA SER A 127 4.84 -11.70 9.43
C SER A 127 5.66 -12.87 10.01
N ALA A 128 6.25 -13.72 9.17
CA ALA A 128 7.11 -14.81 9.61
C ALA A 128 8.39 -14.28 10.29
N ILE A 129 8.99 -13.21 9.76
CA ILE A 129 10.10 -12.50 10.40
C ILE A 129 9.65 -11.95 11.76
N ALA A 130 8.49 -11.27 11.85
CA ALA A 130 7.98 -10.77 13.12
C ALA A 130 7.79 -11.86 14.17
N LEU A 131 7.25 -13.03 13.78
CA LEU A 131 7.12 -14.20 14.67
C LEU A 131 8.48 -14.76 15.11
N ASN A 132 9.46 -14.76 14.20
CA ASN A 132 10.84 -15.15 14.52
C ASN A 132 11.46 -14.20 15.55
N LEU A 133 11.25 -12.90 15.41
CA LEU A 133 11.79 -11.90 16.34
C LEU A 133 11.10 -11.95 17.71
N LEU A 134 9.77 -12.09 17.76
CA LEU A 134 9.02 -12.09 19.03
C LEU A 134 9.14 -13.39 19.81
N PHE A 135 9.03 -14.53 19.13
CA PHE A 135 8.85 -15.84 19.77
C PHE A 135 10.00 -16.81 19.46
N HIS A 136 11.03 -16.36 18.72
CA HIS A 136 12.16 -17.18 18.32
C HIS A 136 11.73 -18.41 17.49
N ILE A 137 10.57 -18.32 16.81
CA ILE A 137 10.02 -19.38 15.97
C ILE A 137 10.82 -19.42 14.65
N PRO A 138 11.29 -20.59 14.18
CA PRO A 138 11.98 -20.69 12.89
C PRO A 138 11.13 -20.13 11.74
N LEU A 139 11.75 -19.44 10.78
CA LEU A 139 11.03 -18.76 9.68
C LEU A 139 10.06 -19.69 8.94
N GLU A 140 10.45 -20.94 8.69
CA GLU A 140 9.62 -21.91 7.98
C GLU A 140 8.33 -22.24 8.73
N VAL A 141 8.43 -22.40 10.05
CA VAL A 141 7.27 -22.62 10.91
C VAL A 141 6.43 -21.34 10.97
N GLY A 142 7.07 -20.17 11.01
CA GLY A 142 6.41 -18.88 10.92
C GLY A 142 5.56 -18.73 9.65
N VAL A 143 6.11 -19.08 8.48
CA VAL A 143 5.40 -19.08 7.19
C VAL A 143 4.21 -20.03 7.18
N VAL A 144 4.31 -21.18 7.85
CA VAL A 144 3.15 -22.09 7.98
C VAL A 144 2.09 -21.51 8.92
N ILE A 145 2.50 -20.92 10.05
CA ILE A 145 1.61 -20.28 11.03
C ILE A 145 0.83 -19.13 10.39
N THR A 146 1.45 -18.34 9.50
CA THR A 146 0.72 -17.26 8.82
C THR A 146 -0.45 -17.80 8.01
N THR A 147 -0.45 -19.05 7.53
CA THR A 147 -1.65 -19.63 6.88
C THR A 147 -2.90 -19.62 7.78
N ILE A 148 -2.74 -19.61 9.11
CA ILE A 148 -3.85 -19.54 10.07
C ILE A 148 -4.52 -18.15 10.03
N ASP A 149 -3.82 -17.10 9.61
CA ASP A 149 -4.40 -15.74 9.52
C ASP A 149 -5.58 -15.66 8.54
N VAL A 150 -5.62 -16.54 7.53
CA VAL A 150 -6.75 -16.69 6.62
C VAL A 150 -8.01 -17.01 7.40
N LEU A 151 -7.93 -17.87 8.42
CA LEU A 151 -9.07 -18.22 9.28
C LEU A 151 -9.51 -17.03 10.15
N LEU A 152 -8.55 -16.26 10.65
CA LEU A 152 -8.80 -15.05 11.45
C LEU A 152 -9.52 -13.97 10.62
N ILE A 153 -9.08 -13.71 9.40
CA ILE A 153 -9.69 -12.72 8.50
C ILE A 153 -11.13 -13.10 8.17
N LEU A 154 -11.40 -14.38 7.94
CA LEU A 154 -12.76 -14.87 7.67
C LEU A 154 -13.70 -14.74 8.85
N TYR A 155 -13.18 -14.90 10.06
CA TYR A 155 -13.95 -14.64 11.26
C TYR A 155 -14.32 -13.15 11.35
N PHE A 156 -13.41 -12.24 11.01
CA PHE A 156 -13.66 -10.80 11.07
C PHE A 156 -14.55 -10.26 9.95
N GLN A 157 -14.48 -10.82 8.74
CA GLN A 157 -15.39 -10.45 7.64
C GLN A 157 -16.87 -10.65 7.98
N LYS A 158 -17.20 -11.65 8.81
CA LYS A 158 -18.58 -11.89 9.27
C LYS A 158 -19.14 -10.80 10.18
N LYS A 159 -18.30 -9.94 10.78
CA LYS A 159 -18.71 -8.91 11.75
C LYS A 159 -19.03 -7.54 11.13
N GLY A 160 -18.89 -7.40 9.81
CA GLY A 160 -19.24 -6.20 9.06
C GLY A 160 -18.09 -5.20 8.87
N PHE A 161 -18.25 -4.31 7.88
CA PHE A 161 -17.15 -3.48 7.37
C PHE A 161 -16.62 -2.45 8.39
N ARG A 162 -17.49 -1.86 9.21
CA ARG A 162 -17.09 -0.88 10.24
C ARG A 162 -16.20 -1.51 11.32
N PHE A 163 -16.41 -2.79 11.61
CA PHE A 163 -15.59 -3.53 12.57
C PHE A 163 -14.18 -3.77 12.00
N ILE A 164 -14.08 -4.11 10.72
CA ILE A 164 -12.79 -4.25 10.03
C ILE A 164 -12.04 -2.92 10.01
N GLU A 165 -12.71 -1.80 9.65
CA GLU A 165 -12.10 -0.47 9.66
C GLU A 165 -11.52 -0.11 11.05
N LEU A 166 -12.21 -0.49 12.13
CA LEU A 166 -11.75 -0.25 13.50
C LEU A 166 -10.54 -1.11 13.89
N ILE A 167 -10.52 -2.39 13.51
CA ILE A 167 -9.35 -3.27 13.75
C ILE A 167 -8.13 -2.71 13.02
N VAL A 168 -8.30 -2.40 11.74
CA VAL A 168 -7.23 -1.86 10.90
C VAL A 168 -6.74 -0.52 11.43
N GLY A 169 -7.65 0.36 11.85
CA GLY A 169 -7.26 1.62 12.50
C GLY A 169 -6.56 1.44 13.85
N GLY A 170 -6.92 0.42 14.62
CA GLY A 170 -6.20 0.03 15.84
C GLY A 170 -4.76 -0.41 15.53
N MET A 171 -4.58 -1.26 14.51
CA MET A 171 -3.25 -1.70 14.06
C MET A 171 -2.38 -0.53 13.59
N VAL A 172 -2.92 0.39 12.78
CA VAL A 172 -2.20 1.62 12.37
C VAL A 172 -1.84 2.46 13.58
N GLY A 173 -2.75 2.60 14.55
CA GLY A 173 -2.47 3.32 15.79
C GLY A 173 -1.29 2.71 16.57
N ILE A 174 -1.22 1.38 16.65
CA ILE A 174 -0.08 0.67 17.28
C ILE A 174 1.21 0.98 16.52
N ILE A 175 1.24 0.80 15.19
CA ILE A 175 2.42 1.05 14.36
C ILE A 175 2.91 2.49 14.54
N LEU A 176 1.99 3.46 14.47
CA LEU A 176 2.30 4.87 14.62
C LEU A 176 2.91 5.19 16.00
N LEU A 177 2.34 4.65 17.07
CA LEU A 177 2.85 4.85 18.43
C LEU A 177 4.24 4.24 18.61
N CYS A 178 4.50 3.06 18.02
CA CYS A 178 5.80 2.41 18.06
C CYS A 178 6.87 3.29 17.39
N PHE A 179 6.63 3.76 16.16
CA PHE A 179 7.61 4.58 15.45
C PHE A 179 7.77 5.99 16.02
N ILE A 180 6.72 6.59 16.59
CA ILE A 180 6.87 7.84 17.35
C ILE A 180 7.84 7.63 18.52
N TYR A 181 7.67 6.54 19.27
CA TYR A 181 8.55 6.21 20.37
C TYR A 181 10.00 5.98 19.89
N GLU A 182 10.20 5.15 18.87
CA GLU A 182 11.53 4.84 18.31
C GLU A 182 12.25 6.10 17.79
N VAL A 183 11.54 6.99 17.09
CA VAL A 183 12.14 8.25 16.62
C VAL A 183 12.57 9.14 17.79
N ILE A 184 11.73 9.26 18.84
CA ILE A 184 12.09 10.05 20.05
C ILE A 184 13.32 9.47 20.73
N VAL A 185 13.38 8.14 20.87
CA VAL A 185 14.50 7.45 21.54
C VAL A 185 15.78 7.53 20.70
N SER A 186 15.69 7.49 19.37
CA SER A 186 16.85 7.53 18.47
C SER A 186 17.58 8.88 18.40
N GLN A 187 16.97 9.97 18.91
CA GLN A 187 17.51 11.34 18.89
C GLN A 187 18.16 11.75 17.54
N PRO A 188 17.40 11.76 16.44
CA PRO A 188 17.96 12.07 15.13
C PRO A 188 18.36 13.54 15.01
N ASP A 189 19.34 13.83 14.16
CA ASP A 189 19.66 15.20 13.75
C ASP A 189 18.52 15.78 12.89
N TRP A 190 17.62 16.52 13.54
CA TRP A 190 16.47 17.16 12.90
C TRP A 190 16.86 18.13 11.78
N PHE A 191 18.04 18.75 11.84
CA PHE A 191 18.50 19.63 10.76
C PHE A 191 18.84 18.81 9.51
N GLY A 192 19.55 17.70 9.69
CA GLY A 192 19.79 16.71 8.65
C GLY A 192 18.51 16.11 8.06
N VAL A 193 17.51 15.81 8.90
CA VAL A 193 16.21 15.28 8.47
C VAL A 193 15.49 16.29 7.56
N VAL A 194 15.37 17.55 7.98
CA VAL A 194 14.75 18.60 7.17
C VAL A 194 15.53 18.83 5.87
N GLY A 195 16.86 18.79 5.93
CA GLY A 195 17.73 18.85 4.75
C GLY A 195 17.59 17.65 3.81
N GLY A 196 17.14 16.50 4.31
CA GLY A 196 16.85 15.29 3.53
C GLY A 196 15.53 15.34 2.76
N LEU A 197 14.58 16.18 3.18
CA LEU A 197 13.33 16.42 2.45
C LEU A 197 13.55 17.19 1.15
N VAL A 198 14.68 17.90 1.02
CA VAL A 198 15.06 18.62 -0.20
C VAL A 198 15.71 17.65 -1.19
N PRO A 199 15.17 17.49 -2.41
CA PRO A 199 15.71 16.55 -3.39
C PRO A 199 17.13 16.92 -3.83
N ARG A 200 18.02 15.92 -3.83
CA ARG A 200 19.42 16.07 -4.25
C ARG A 200 19.64 15.51 -5.67
N PRO A 201 20.48 16.15 -6.50
CA PRO A 201 20.82 15.63 -7.83
C PRO A 201 21.42 14.21 -7.82
N GLN A 202 22.06 13.84 -6.71
CA GLN A 202 22.68 12.54 -6.46
C GLN A 202 21.70 11.36 -6.59
N ILE A 203 20.41 11.60 -6.36
CA ILE A 203 19.35 10.58 -6.46
C ILE A 203 19.27 10.02 -7.89
N ILE A 204 19.51 10.86 -8.90
CA ILE A 204 19.41 10.47 -10.31
C ILE A 204 20.78 10.06 -10.86
N THR A 205 21.88 10.65 -10.36
CA THR A 205 23.22 10.37 -10.89
C THR A 205 23.84 9.08 -10.35
N ASN A 206 23.47 8.64 -9.14
CA ASN A 206 23.99 7.40 -8.55
C ASN A 206 23.05 6.22 -8.86
N PRO A 207 23.48 5.21 -9.65
CA PRO A 207 22.63 4.08 -10.03
C PRO A 207 22.07 3.29 -8.85
N SER A 208 22.84 3.17 -7.76
CA SER A 208 22.41 2.43 -6.57
C SER A 208 21.37 3.19 -5.75
N MET A 209 21.50 4.52 -5.65
CA MET A 209 20.54 5.38 -4.98
C MET A 209 19.24 5.47 -5.79
N LEU A 210 19.37 5.55 -7.12
CA LEU A 210 18.23 5.52 -8.03
C LEU A 210 17.46 4.19 -7.94
N TYR A 211 18.17 3.06 -7.88
CA TYR A 211 17.53 1.74 -7.74
C TYR A 211 16.71 1.63 -6.45
N VAL A 212 17.27 2.02 -5.29
CA VAL A 212 16.53 2.03 -4.02
C VAL A 212 15.39 3.05 -4.05
N GLY A 213 15.60 4.23 -4.66
CA GLY A 213 14.56 5.23 -4.83
C GLY A 213 13.38 4.76 -5.69
N ILE A 214 13.63 3.98 -6.75
CA ILE A 214 12.57 3.34 -7.54
C ILE A 214 11.89 2.25 -6.73
N GLY A 215 12.64 1.48 -5.93
CA GLY A 215 12.08 0.55 -4.95
C GLY A 215 11.08 1.23 -4.00
N ILE A 216 11.49 2.33 -3.37
CA ILE A 216 10.63 3.16 -2.50
C ILE A 216 9.39 3.65 -3.25
N LEU A 217 9.54 4.13 -4.49
CA LEU A 217 8.41 4.60 -5.29
C LEU A 217 7.42 3.47 -5.60
N GLY A 218 7.93 2.30 -6.01
CA GLY A 218 7.13 1.13 -6.34
C GLY A 218 6.41 0.53 -5.13
N ALA A 219 7.11 0.46 -4.00
CA ALA A 219 6.57 0.00 -2.72
C ALA A 219 5.50 0.98 -2.19
N THR A 220 5.77 2.29 -2.30
CA THR A 220 4.78 3.31 -1.92
C THR A 220 3.55 3.22 -2.83
N VAL A 221 3.67 3.35 -4.14
CA VAL A 221 2.49 3.42 -5.01
C VAL A 221 2.05 2.02 -5.43
N MET A 222 1.21 1.39 -4.61
CA MET A 222 0.71 0.04 -4.90
C MET A 222 -0.46 0.03 -5.90
N PRO A 223 -0.40 -0.76 -7.00
CA PRO A 223 -1.47 -0.81 -7.99
C PRO A 223 -2.78 -1.38 -7.44
N HIS A 224 -2.71 -2.43 -6.61
CA HIS A 224 -3.91 -3.07 -6.04
C HIS A 224 -4.71 -2.10 -5.16
N ASN A 225 -4.04 -1.15 -4.50
CA ASN A 225 -4.68 -0.10 -3.71
C ASN A 225 -5.48 0.90 -4.55
N LEU A 226 -5.14 1.10 -5.83
CA LEU A 226 -5.95 1.94 -6.73
C LEU A 226 -7.30 1.26 -7.04
N TYR A 227 -7.28 -0.06 -7.27
CA TYR A 227 -8.51 -0.84 -7.44
C TYR A 227 -9.32 -0.85 -6.14
N LEU A 228 -8.67 -1.13 -5.00
CA LEU A 228 -9.30 -1.12 -3.69
C LEU A 228 -10.01 0.20 -3.41
N HIS A 229 -9.30 1.33 -3.57
CA HIS A 229 -9.84 2.63 -3.22
C HIS A 229 -11.02 3.04 -4.09
N SER A 230 -10.97 2.73 -5.38
CA SER A 230 -12.08 3.00 -6.31
C SER A 230 -13.36 2.23 -5.97
N SER A 231 -13.26 1.13 -5.23
CA SER A 231 -14.40 0.32 -4.79
C SER A 231 -14.86 0.65 -3.36
N ILE A 232 -13.93 0.76 -2.42
CA ILE A 232 -14.23 0.94 -0.99
C ILE A 232 -14.94 2.26 -0.69
N VAL A 233 -14.72 3.31 -1.48
CA VAL A 233 -15.47 4.57 -1.37
C VAL A 233 -16.96 4.41 -1.68
N GLN A 234 -17.34 3.35 -2.40
CA GLN A 234 -18.73 3.04 -2.75
C GLN A 234 -19.49 2.33 -1.62
N THR A 235 -18.81 1.97 -0.52
CA THR A 235 -19.45 1.47 0.72
C THR A 235 -20.26 2.55 1.44
N ARG A 236 -19.98 3.84 1.18
CA ARG A 236 -20.69 4.96 1.77
C ARG A 236 -22.00 5.21 1.02
N ASN A 237 -23.11 5.22 1.74
CA ASN A 237 -24.42 5.55 1.20
C ASN A 237 -24.62 7.07 1.19
N TYR A 238 -24.19 7.70 0.10
CA TYR A 238 -24.40 9.13 -0.15
C TYR A 238 -25.44 9.34 -1.26
N PRO A 239 -26.16 10.48 -1.29
CA PRO A 239 -27.10 10.78 -2.36
C PRO A 239 -26.40 10.78 -3.71
N ARG A 240 -26.92 10.01 -4.68
CA ARG A 240 -26.32 9.90 -6.04
C ARG A 240 -26.61 11.12 -6.93
N THR A 241 -26.94 12.26 -6.32
CA THR A 241 -27.06 13.56 -6.97
C THR A 241 -25.69 14.19 -7.18
N GLU A 242 -25.60 15.20 -8.05
CA GLU A 242 -24.35 15.94 -8.30
C GLU A 242 -23.78 16.55 -7.01
N ALA A 243 -24.62 17.17 -6.18
CA ALA A 243 -24.18 17.76 -4.90
C ALA A 243 -23.69 16.69 -3.91
N GLY A 244 -24.35 15.53 -3.84
CA GLY A 244 -23.95 14.41 -2.99
C GLY A 244 -22.62 13.79 -3.43
N LYS A 245 -22.41 13.62 -4.75
CA LYS A 245 -21.12 13.16 -5.29
C LYS A 245 -19.98 14.16 -5.01
N GLN A 246 -20.23 15.46 -5.13
CA GLN A 246 -19.23 16.50 -4.81
C GLN A 246 -18.81 16.46 -3.35
N SER A 247 -19.77 16.35 -2.42
CA SER A 247 -19.47 16.26 -1.00
C SER A 247 -18.74 14.96 -0.67
N ALA A 248 -19.17 13.83 -1.23
CA ALA A 248 -18.50 12.54 -1.07
C ALA A 248 -17.04 12.58 -1.54
N ILE A 249 -16.75 13.17 -2.72
CA ILE A 249 -15.37 13.35 -3.21
C ILE A 249 -14.57 14.19 -2.22
N LYS A 250 -15.13 15.30 -1.72
CA LYS A 250 -14.43 16.17 -0.76
C LYS A 250 -14.06 15.42 0.52
N TYR A 251 -15.00 14.71 1.13
CA TYR A 251 -14.74 13.98 2.38
C TYR A 251 -13.79 12.81 2.18
N ALA A 252 -13.98 12.01 1.13
CA ALA A 252 -13.09 10.89 0.79
C ALA A 252 -11.66 11.37 0.47
N THR A 253 -11.52 12.53 -0.17
CA THR A 253 -10.19 13.13 -0.42
C THR A 253 -9.51 13.52 0.88
N ILE A 254 -10.21 14.16 1.81
CA ILE A 254 -9.60 14.54 3.09
C ILE A 254 -9.22 13.30 3.91
N ASP A 255 -10.10 12.30 3.99
CA ASP A 255 -9.83 11.03 4.66
C ASP A 255 -8.58 10.34 4.09
N SER A 256 -8.51 10.23 2.76
CA SER A 256 -7.36 9.64 2.08
C SER A 256 -6.07 10.44 2.27
N THR A 257 -6.11 11.77 2.13
CA THR A 257 -4.91 12.61 2.26
C THR A 257 -4.36 12.58 3.69
N VAL A 258 -5.23 12.63 4.71
CA VAL A 258 -4.80 12.52 6.11
C VAL A 258 -4.22 11.13 6.38
N SER A 259 -4.88 10.08 5.93
CA SER A 259 -4.43 8.70 6.16
C SER A 259 -3.10 8.40 5.47
N LEU A 260 -2.92 8.83 4.21
CA LEU A 260 -1.64 8.69 3.50
C LEU A 260 -0.56 9.61 4.08
N GLY A 261 -0.93 10.72 4.72
CA GLY A 261 -0.02 11.57 5.48
C GLY A 261 0.56 10.84 6.70
N LEU A 262 -0.25 10.02 7.37
CA LEU A 262 0.23 9.14 8.44
C LEU A 262 1.17 8.05 7.89
N ALA A 263 0.87 7.47 6.72
CA ALA A 263 1.76 6.51 6.07
C ALA A 263 3.12 7.14 5.71
N PHE A 264 3.11 8.35 5.16
CA PHE A 264 4.35 9.12 4.93
C PHE A 264 5.18 9.28 6.21
N PHE A 265 4.53 9.63 7.32
CA PHE A 265 5.22 9.79 8.61
C PHE A 265 5.87 8.49 9.08
N ILE A 266 5.19 7.35 8.94
CA ILE A 266 5.74 6.04 9.29
C ILE A 266 6.95 5.70 8.42
N ASN A 267 6.83 5.82 7.09
CA ASN A 267 7.92 5.53 6.16
C ASN A 267 9.14 6.45 6.38
N ALA A 268 8.89 7.75 6.61
CA ALA A 268 9.94 8.68 6.98
C ALA A 268 10.60 8.31 8.32
N SER A 269 9.82 7.89 9.32
CA SER A 269 10.32 7.46 10.63
C SER A 269 11.22 6.23 10.51
N ILE A 270 10.83 5.23 9.70
CA ILE A 270 11.63 4.03 9.43
C ILE A 270 12.98 4.40 8.81
N LEU A 271 12.96 5.27 7.79
CA LEU A 271 14.20 5.70 7.13
C LEU A 271 15.09 6.50 8.09
N ILE A 272 14.52 7.42 8.88
CA ILE A 272 15.26 8.21 9.86
C ILE A 272 15.90 7.31 10.91
N LEU A 273 15.14 6.39 11.48
CA LEU A 273 15.61 5.42 12.45
C LEU A 273 16.75 4.58 11.87
N SER A 274 16.57 4.07 10.65
CA SER A 274 17.58 3.30 9.94
C SER A 274 18.86 4.10 9.69
N ALA A 275 18.73 5.36 9.26
CA ALA A 275 19.89 6.23 9.07
C ALA A 275 20.63 6.50 10.40
N ALA A 276 19.90 6.79 11.48
CA ALA A 276 20.46 7.00 12.81
C ALA A 276 21.17 5.74 13.34
N ALA A 277 20.55 4.57 13.18
CA ALA A 277 21.05 3.30 13.69
C ALA A 277 22.22 2.72 12.87
N PHE A 278 22.21 2.85 11.53
CA PHE A 278 23.17 2.16 10.65
C PHE A 278 24.13 3.08 9.90
N HIS A 279 23.63 4.20 9.38
CA HIS A 279 24.43 5.01 8.46
C HIS A 279 25.52 5.82 9.17
N PHE A 280 25.15 6.44 10.29
CA PHE A 280 26.02 7.32 11.05
C PHE A 280 26.91 6.57 12.06
N THR A 281 26.55 5.33 12.39
CA THR A 281 27.34 4.43 13.26
C THR A 281 28.40 3.64 12.49
N GLY A 282 28.38 3.68 11.14
CA GLY A 282 29.33 2.97 10.28
C GLY A 282 28.89 1.57 9.85
N ASN A 283 27.75 1.07 10.31
CA ASN A 283 27.20 -0.26 10.01
C ASN A 283 26.44 -0.31 8.68
N ARG A 284 27.06 0.15 7.59
CA ARG A 284 26.41 0.31 6.27
C ARG A 284 26.16 -1.01 5.50
N GLN A 285 26.61 -2.14 6.03
CA GLN A 285 26.42 -3.47 5.41
C GLN A 285 25.11 -4.15 5.82
N VAL A 286 24.38 -3.55 6.75
CA VAL A 286 23.13 -4.07 7.32
C VAL A 286 21.97 -3.63 6.42
N ALA A 287 21.34 -4.57 5.72
CA ALA A 287 20.33 -4.27 4.69
C ALA A 287 18.94 -4.85 4.98
N ASP A 288 18.78 -5.64 6.04
CA ASP A 288 17.61 -6.48 6.27
C ASP A 288 16.84 -6.12 7.55
N ILE A 289 15.56 -6.48 7.61
CA ILE A 289 14.65 -6.20 8.73
C ILE A 289 15.13 -6.87 10.04
N THR A 290 15.62 -8.10 9.97
CA THR A 290 16.13 -8.87 11.14
C THR A 290 17.34 -8.19 11.77
N ASP A 291 18.18 -7.69 10.88
CA ASP A 291 19.41 -6.99 11.13
C ASP A 291 19.14 -5.64 11.79
N ALA A 292 18.07 -4.96 11.34
CA ALA A 292 17.59 -3.74 11.97
C ALA A 292 17.12 -3.97 13.41
N HIS A 293 16.33 -5.01 13.66
CA HIS A 293 15.85 -5.35 15.00
C HIS A 293 16.99 -5.63 16.00
N ARG A 294 17.99 -6.45 15.63
CA ARG A 294 19.11 -6.78 16.52
C ARG A 294 19.95 -5.57 16.93
N LEU A 295 20.04 -4.58 16.05
CA LEU A 295 20.82 -3.38 16.30
C LEU A 295 20.04 -2.31 17.05
N LEU A 296 18.70 -2.30 16.96
CA LEU A 296 17.88 -1.49 17.86
C LEU A 296 18.11 -1.90 19.32
N ASP A 297 18.19 -3.21 19.61
CA ASP A 297 18.56 -3.72 20.95
C ASP A 297 19.92 -3.19 21.41
N ALA A 298 20.93 -3.31 20.54
CA ALA A 298 22.31 -2.98 20.89
C ALA A 298 22.57 -1.47 21.02
N LEU A 299 21.93 -0.64 20.21
CA LEU A 299 22.22 0.80 20.12
C LEU A 299 21.30 1.66 20.98
N LEU A 300 20.02 1.29 21.09
CA LEU A 300 19.06 2.06 21.89
C LEU A 300 19.01 1.55 23.34
N GLY A 301 19.63 0.41 23.65
CA GLY A 301 19.69 -0.16 25.00
C GLY A 301 18.32 -0.44 25.59
N ALA A 302 17.32 -0.59 24.73
CA ALA A 302 15.92 -0.69 25.10
C ALA A 302 15.35 -1.97 24.48
N ASP A 303 15.39 -3.07 25.23
CA ASP A 303 14.70 -4.33 24.89
C ASP A 303 13.24 -4.09 24.45
N PHE A 304 12.65 -3.02 24.98
CA PHE A 304 11.30 -2.57 24.65
C PHE A 304 11.16 -2.07 23.20
N ALA A 305 12.16 -1.39 22.63
CA ALA A 305 12.10 -0.84 21.27
C ALA A 305 12.03 -1.95 20.22
N SER A 306 12.83 -2.99 20.36
CA SER A 306 12.86 -4.10 19.40
C SER A 306 11.57 -4.94 19.48
N ILE A 307 11.03 -5.14 20.68
CA ILE A 307 9.70 -5.77 20.85
C ILE A 307 8.62 -4.93 20.16
N LEU A 308 8.60 -3.62 20.35
CA LEU A 308 7.65 -2.72 19.68
C LEU A 308 7.78 -2.80 18.15
N PHE A 309 9.01 -2.78 17.63
CA PHE A 309 9.28 -2.93 16.20
C PHE A 309 8.69 -4.23 15.64
N ALA A 310 8.90 -5.35 16.33
CA ALA A 310 8.40 -6.65 15.88
C ALA A 310 6.86 -6.76 16.02
N VAL A 311 6.26 -6.16 17.05
CA VAL A 311 4.80 -6.05 17.18
C VAL A 311 4.21 -5.20 16.04
N ALA A 312 4.84 -4.06 15.73
CA ALA A 312 4.42 -3.19 14.64
C ALA A 312 4.56 -3.90 13.28
N LEU A 313 5.62 -4.68 13.06
CA LEU A 313 5.82 -5.48 11.86
C LEU A 313 4.73 -6.54 11.68
N LEU A 314 4.35 -7.22 12.79
CA LEU A 314 3.25 -8.18 12.77
C LEU A 314 1.91 -7.49 12.48
N ALA A 315 1.65 -6.35 13.10
CA ALA A 315 0.43 -5.56 12.84
C ALA A 315 0.36 -5.08 11.37
N ALA A 316 1.48 -4.66 10.79
CA ALA A 316 1.59 -4.27 9.39
C ALA A 316 1.25 -5.45 8.45
N GLY A 317 1.86 -6.61 8.66
CA GLY A 317 1.59 -7.80 7.86
C GLY A 317 0.13 -8.25 7.92
N GLN A 318 -0.48 -8.28 9.11
CA GLN A 318 -1.87 -8.69 9.28
C GLN A 318 -2.87 -7.71 8.67
N SER A 319 -2.60 -6.41 8.76
CA SER A 319 -3.48 -5.38 8.22
C SER A 319 -3.42 -5.33 6.68
N ALA A 320 -2.25 -5.55 6.08
CA ALA A 320 -2.07 -5.67 4.64
C ALA A 320 -2.80 -6.89 4.03
N THR A 321 -2.86 -8.03 4.74
CA THR A 321 -3.60 -9.20 4.22
C THR A 321 -5.09 -8.93 4.04
N ILE A 322 -5.68 -8.14 4.93
CA ILE A 322 -7.10 -7.76 4.82
C ILE A 322 -7.33 -6.95 3.54
N THR A 323 -6.46 -5.99 3.25
CA THR A 323 -6.59 -5.11 2.08
C THR A 323 -6.26 -5.85 0.79
N GLY A 324 -5.25 -6.71 0.78
CA GLY A 324 -4.90 -7.60 -0.34
C GLY A 324 -6.04 -8.53 -0.73
N THR A 325 -6.71 -9.14 0.25
CA THR A 325 -7.89 -10.00 0.00
C THR A 325 -9.02 -9.23 -0.72
N LEU A 326 -9.33 -8.02 -0.22
CA LEU A 326 -10.39 -7.17 -0.77
C LEU A 326 -10.02 -6.64 -2.17
N ALA A 327 -8.80 -6.12 -2.32
CA ALA A 327 -8.29 -5.61 -3.59
C ALA A 327 -8.34 -6.69 -4.67
N GLY A 328 -7.94 -7.90 -4.28
CA GLY A 328 -8.06 -9.05 -5.14
C GLY A 328 -9.50 -9.32 -5.56
N GLN A 329 -10.43 -9.43 -4.61
CA GLN A 329 -11.83 -9.70 -4.93
C GLN A 329 -12.36 -8.70 -5.95
N ILE A 330 -12.05 -7.42 -5.78
CA ILE A 330 -12.40 -6.34 -6.71
C ILE A 330 -11.79 -6.57 -8.09
N VAL A 331 -10.50 -6.91 -8.16
CA VAL A 331 -9.80 -7.19 -9.43
C VAL A 331 -10.45 -8.36 -10.18
N MET A 332 -10.74 -9.47 -9.50
CA MET A 332 -11.31 -10.65 -10.15
C MET A 332 -12.78 -10.46 -10.54
N GLU A 333 -13.62 -9.90 -9.66
CA GLU A 333 -15.01 -9.60 -9.99
C GLU A 333 -15.09 -8.53 -11.08
N GLY A 334 -14.24 -7.50 -11.01
CA GLY A 334 -14.22 -6.41 -11.99
C GLY A 334 -13.71 -6.83 -13.36
N PHE A 335 -12.61 -7.57 -13.45
CA PHE A 335 -12.03 -7.99 -14.73
C PHE A 335 -12.63 -9.26 -15.32
N LEU A 336 -13.04 -10.24 -14.50
CA LEU A 336 -13.53 -11.54 -14.99
C LEU A 336 -15.05 -11.73 -14.81
N ASP A 337 -15.72 -10.95 -13.97
CA ASP A 337 -17.10 -11.18 -13.52
C ASP A 337 -17.29 -12.57 -12.86
N LEU A 338 -16.23 -13.04 -12.20
CA LEU A 338 -16.19 -14.34 -11.53
C LEU A 338 -16.28 -14.12 -10.01
N LYS A 339 -17.32 -14.67 -9.39
CA LYS A 339 -17.54 -14.60 -7.93
C LYS A 339 -17.01 -15.87 -7.26
N ILE A 340 -15.92 -15.73 -6.52
CA ILE A 340 -15.41 -16.77 -5.61
C ILE A 340 -15.65 -16.29 -4.18
N LYS A 341 -15.91 -17.24 -3.28
CA LYS A 341 -15.96 -16.92 -1.85
C LYS A 341 -14.62 -16.32 -1.40
N PRO A 342 -14.61 -15.21 -0.63
CA PRO A 342 -13.37 -14.53 -0.22
C PRO A 342 -12.33 -15.46 0.42
N TRP A 343 -12.78 -16.45 1.22
CA TRP A 343 -11.90 -17.43 1.85
C TRP A 343 -11.12 -18.30 0.88
N LEU A 344 -11.81 -18.77 -0.16
CA LEU A 344 -11.22 -19.70 -1.12
C LEU A 344 -10.22 -18.93 -1.98
N ARG A 345 -10.56 -17.69 -2.33
CA ARG A 345 -9.65 -16.79 -3.02
C ARG A 345 -8.38 -16.56 -2.19
N GLN A 346 -8.54 -16.15 -0.93
CA GLN A 346 -7.39 -15.88 -0.07
C GLN A 346 -6.52 -17.12 0.12
N LEU A 347 -7.13 -18.30 0.27
CA LEU A 347 -6.38 -19.56 0.36
C LEU A 347 -5.57 -19.82 -0.91
N ILE A 348 -6.15 -19.60 -2.10
CA ILE A 348 -5.44 -19.80 -3.37
C ILE A 348 -4.26 -18.84 -3.50
N THR A 349 -4.47 -17.53 -3.28
CA THR A 349 -3.39 -16.53 -3.38
C THR A 349 -2.32 -16.77 -2.33
N ARG A 350 -2.71 -17.14 -1.10
CA ARG A 350 -1.79 -17.46 -0.01
C ARG A 350 -0.97 -18.71 -0.31
N LEU A 351 -1.56 -19.77 -0.86
CA LEU A 351 -0.81 -20.96 -1.27
C LEU A 351 0.21 -20.64 -2.38
N ILE A 352 -0.17 -19.80 -3.36
CA ILE A 352 0.74 -19.36 -4.42
C ILE A 352 1.91 -18.54 -3.86
N ALA A 353 1.68 -17.73 -2.82
CA ALA A 353 2.72 -16.97 -2.14
C ALA A 353 3.60 -17.83 -1.21
N ILE A 354 3.02 -18.78 -0.49
CA ILE A 354 3.75 -19.61 0.49
C ILE A 354 4.78 -20.52 -0.19
N VAL A 355 4.47 -21.12 -1.35
CA VAL A 355 5.39 -22.05 -2.02
C VAL A 355 6.77 -21.42 -2.30
N PRO A 356 6.88 -20.27 -2.98
CA PRO A 356 8.17 -19.62 -3.19
C PRO A 356 8.79 -19.11 -1.88
N ALA A 357 7.99 -18.61 -0.94
CA ALA A 357 8.50 -18.13 0.36
C ALA A 357 9.15 -19.26 1.17
N LEU A 358 8.50 -20.43 1.26
CA LEU A 358 9.01 -21.60 1.98
C LEU A 358 10.25 -22.17 1.30
N PHE A 359 10.24 -22.27 -0.04
CA PHE A 359 11.41 -22.72 -0.79
C PHE A 359 12.65 -21.85 -0.53
N VAL A 360 12.48 -20.53 -0.53
CA VAL A 360 13.58 -19.60 -0.26
C VAL A 360 13.99 -19.64 1.20
N ALA A 361 13.05 -19.74 2.14
CA ALA A 361 13.35 -19.88 3.56
C ALA A 361 14.20 -21.13 3.86
N ILE A 362 13.84 -22.29 3.29
CA ILE A 362 14.59 -23.54 3.45
C ILE A 362 16.00 -23.45 2.87
N LYS A 363 16.11 -22.92 1.65
CA LYS A 363 17.34 -23.03 0.86
C LYS A 363 18.33 -21.90 1.11
N TYR A 364 17.84 -20.69 1.34
CA TYR A 364 18.63 -19.46 1.41
C TYR A 364 18.50 -18.72 2.75
N GLY A 365 17.63 -19.20 3.65
CA GLY A 365 17.49 -18.65 5.00
C GLY A 365 16.96 -17.21 5.06
N GLN A 366 17.36 -16.48 6.10
CA GLN A 366 16.87 -15.12 6.39
C GLN A 366 17.23 -14.11 5.28
N HIS A 367 18.48 -14.08 4.82
CA HIS A 367 18.93 -13.11 3.81
C HIS A 367 18.23 -13.30 2.47
N GLY A 368 18.08 -14.55 2.01
CA GLY A 368 17.35 -14.82 0.76
C GLY A 368 15.87 -14.42 0.85
N SER A 369 15.27 -14.48 2.04
CA SER A 369 13.88 -14.05 2.27
C SER A 369 13.74 -12.51 2.15
N SER A 370 14.74 -11.76 2.60
CA SER A 370 14.78 -10.28 2.43
C SER A 370 14.97 -9.87 0.97
N GLU A 371 15.85 -10.54 0.23
CA GLU A 371 16.02 -10.30 -1.22
C GLU A 371 14.74 -10.61 -1.99
N LEU A 372 14.06 -11.71 -1.63
CA LEU A 372 12.77 -12.09 -2.20
C LEU A 372 11.69 -11.03 -1.89
N LEU A 373 11.72 -10.44 -0.69
CA LEU A 373 10.84 -9.34 -0.33
C LEU A 373 11.12 -8.10 -1.20
N VAL A 374 12.37 -7.70 -1.43
CA VAL A 374 12.69 -6.59 -2.35
C VAL A 374 12.27 -6.92 -3.79
N LEU A 375 12.51 -8.14 -4.25
CA LEU A 375 12.10 -8.58 -5.59
C LEU A 375 10.58 -8.47 -5.78
N SER A 376 9.79 -8.81 -4.76
CA SER A 376 8.34 -8.67 -4.82
C SER A 376 7.92 -7.23 -5.13
N GLN A 377 8.58 -6.23 -4.54
CA GLN A 377 8.29 -4.81 -4.76
C GLN A 377 8.61 -4.37 -6.19
N VAL A 378 9.64 -4.94 -6.80
CA VAL A 378 9.96 -4.70 -8.21
C VAL A 378 8.85 -5.27 -9.11
N VAL A 379 8.29 -6.44 -8.79
CA VAL A 379 7.15 -6.99 -9.52
C VAL A 379 5.92 -6.08 -9.40
N LEU A 380 5.66 -5.52 -8.21
CA LEU A 380 4.58 -4.54 -8.01
C LEU A 380 4.79 -3.27 -8.85
N SER A 381 6.02 -2.77 -8.91
CA SER A 381 6.34 -1.55 -9.67
C SER A 381 6.04 -1.74 -11.16
N PHE A 382 6.37 -2.89 -11.75
CA PHE A 382 6.04 -3.18 -13.16
C PHE A 382 4.54 -3.11 -13.44
N GLN A 383 3.70 -3.62 -12.54
CA GLN A 383 2.25 -3.59 -12.72
C GLN A 383 1.67 -2.17 -12.57
N LEU A 384 2.36 -1.28 -11.86
CA LEU A 384 1.85 0.05 -11.54
C LEU A 384 1.44 0.87 -12.77
N SER A 385 2.26 0.86 -13.83
CA SER A 385 1.97 1.62 -15.04
C SER A 385 0.67 1.18 -15.72
N PHE A 386 0.36 -0.11 -15.67
CA PHE A 386 -0.84 -0.68 -16.27
C PHE A 386 -2.12 -0.36 -15.48
N ALA A 387 -2.02 0.02 -14.21
CA ALA A 387 -3.15 0.52 -13.42
C ALA A 387 -3.28 2.06 -13.51
N VAL A 388 -2.16 2.77 -13.44
CA VAL A 388 -2.11 4.25 -13.41
C VAL A 388 -2.54 4.87 -14.73
N LEU A 389 -2.06 4.37 -15.87
CA LEU A 389 -2.38 4.97 -17.17
C LEU A 389 -3.88 4.88 -17.50
N PRO A 390 -4.57 3.73 -17.33
CA PRO A 390 -6.02 3.67 -17.48
C PRO A 390 -6.76 4.60 -16.52
N LEU A 391 -6.32 4.68 -15.27
CA LEU A 391 -6.95 5.55 -14.27
C LEU A 391 -6.91 7.03 -14.68
N ILE A 392 -5.74 7.52 -15.12
CA ILE A 392 -5.58 8.90 -15.60
C ILE A 392 -6.44 9.12 -16.85
N TRP A 393 -6.47 8.15 -17.75
CA TRP A 393 -7.25 8.22 -18.99
C TRP A 393 -8.74 8.34 -18.71
N PHE A 394 -9.30 7.47 -17.87
CA PHE A 394 -10.74 7.49 -17.53
C PHE A 394 -11.12 8.77 -16.79
N THR A 395 -10.32 9.21 -15.84
CA THR A 395 -10.61 10.44 -15.06
C THR A 395 -10.45 11.73 -15.89
N SER A 396 -9.78 11.66 -17.03
CA SER A 396 -9.64 12.75 -17.99
C SER A 396 -10.75 12.81 -19.05
N LYS A 397 -11.55 11.74 -19.22
CA LYS A 397 -12.62 11.71 -20.23
C LYS A 397 -13.94 12.26 -19.70
N ARG A 398 -14.45 13.30 -20.38
CA ARG A 398 -15.73 13.94 -20.05
C ARG A 398 -16.94 13.02 -20.24
N ASP A 399 -16.87 12.10 -21.18
CA ASP A 399 -17.95 11.13 -21.43
C ASP A 399 -18.16 10.16 -20.24
N TRP A 400 -17.10 9.90 -19.47
CA TRP A 400 -17.15 9.01 -18.30
C TRP A 400 -17.41 9.79 -17.01
N MET A 401 -16.67 10.87 -16.80
CA MET A 401 -16.70 11.62 -15.54
C MET A 401 -17.79 12.69 -15.48
N GLY A 402 -18.36 13.08 -16.63
CA GLY A 402 -19.33 14.17 -16.72
C GLY A 402 -18.76 15.46 -16.16
N ARG A 403 -19.49 16.07 -15.21
CA ARG A 403 -19.08 17.31 -14.53
C ARG A 403 -17.85 17.11 -13.62
N PHE A 404 -17.54 15.87 -13.23
CA PHE A 404 -16.41 15.53 -12.37
C PHE A 404 -15.12 15.26 -13.14
N THR A 405 -14.97 15.74 -14.38
CA THR A 405 -13.72 15.58 -15.11
C THR A 405 -12.56 16.27 -14.38
N ASN A 406 -11.33 15.82 -14.58
CA ASN A 406 -10.15 16.48 -14.01
C ASN A 406 -10.04 17.94 -14.51
N SER A 407 -9.58 18.83 -13.62
CA SER A 407 -9.19 20.18 -14.05
C SER A 407 -7.94 20.11 -14.92
N PRO A 408 -7.67 21.11 -15.79
CA PRO A 408 -6.50 21.09 -16.67
C PRO A 408 -5.19 20.90 -15.91
N LEU A 409 -5.03 21.58 -14.76
CA LEU A 409 -3.87 21.43 -13.89
C LEU A 409 -3.74 20.00 -13.34
N LEU A 410 -4.83 19.43 -12.84
CA LEU A 410 -4.84 18.06 -12.31
C LEU A 410 -4.51 17.06 -13.40
N GLN A 411 -5.02 17.26 -14.62
CA GLN A 411 -4.74 16.42 -15.77
C GLN A 411 -3.26 16.46 -16.16
N VAL A 412 -2.67 17.65 -16.28
CA VAL A 412 -1.23 17.80 -16.58
C VAL A 412 -0.38 17.13 -15.50
N LEU A 413 -0.64 17.41 -14.23
CA LEU A 413 0.10 16.79 -13.11
C LEU A 413 -0.02 15.26 -13.13
N SER A 414 -1.22 14.74 -13.35
CA SER A 414 -1.47 13.30 -13.39
C SER A 414 -0.71 12.63 -14.54
N TRP A 415 -0.71 13.23 -15.73
CA TRP A 415 0.04 12.70 -16.87
C TRP A 415 1.56 12.79 -16.67
N VAL A 416 2.08 13.87 -16.09
CA VAL A 416 3.50 13.98 -15.75
C VAL A 416 3.91 12.87 -14.78
N VAL A 417 3.13 12.66 -13.72
CA VAL A 417 3.39 11.58 -12.74
C VAL A 417 3.28 10.20 -13.41
N GLY A 418 2.23 9.97 -14.19
CA GLY A 418 2.02 8.68 -14.87
C GLY A 418 3.13 8.33 -15.88
N LEU A 419 3.58 9.32 -16.66
CA LEU A 419 4.69 9.14 -17.60
C LEU A 419 6.03 8.97 -16.89
N LEU A 420 6.27 9.69 -15.80
CA LEU A 420 7.46 9.52 -14.97
C LEU A 420 7.53 8.10 -14.39
N ILE A 421 6.44 7.61 -13.82
CA ILE A 421 6.35 6.24 -13.29
C ILE A 421 6.60 5.21 -14.39
N ALA A 422 5.96 5.37 -15.56
CA ALA A 422 6.18 4.49 -16.70
C ALA A 422 7.64 4.48 -17.17
N PHE A 423 8.27 5.66 -17.24
CA PHE A 423 9.68 5.79 -17.60
C PHE A 423 10.60 5.08 -16.59
N LEU A 424 10.40 5.29 -15.29
CA LEU A 424 11.20 4.67 -14.24
C LEU A 424 11.04 3.14 -14.20
N ASN A 425 9.83 2.64 -14.45
CA ASN A 425 9.57 1.20 -14.54
C ASN A 425 10.26 0.59 -15.76
N ILE A 426 10.19 1.23 -16.93
CA ILE A 426 10.89 0.77 -18.14
C ILE A 426 12.40 0.77 -17.90
N TRP A 427 12.95 1.82 -17.29
CA TRP A 427 14.37 1.91 -16.98
C TRP A 427 14.81 0.77 -16.05
N SER A 428 14.02 0.45 -15.03
CA SER A 428 14.29 -0.65 -14.10
C SER A 428 14.34 -2.00 -14.82
N CYS A 429 13.48 -2.21 -15.83
CA CYS A 429 13.46 -3.44 -16.65
C CYS A 429 14.77 -3.70 -17.40
N PHE A 430 15.51 -2.65 -17.77
CA PHE A 430 16.77 -2.78 -18.52
C PHE A 430 18.01 -2.91 -17.63
N LYS A 431 17.85 -2.80 -16.31
CA LYS A 431 18.95 -2.76 -15.32
C LYS A 431 18.91 -3.92 -14.32
N VAL A 432 17.76 -4.59 -14.19
CA VAL A 432 17.61 -5.93 -13.59
C VAL A 432 18.07 -6.96 -14.63
#